data_AF-A0A6P1Y229-F1
#
_entry.id   AF-A0A6P1Y229-F1
#
_cell.length_a   1.000
_cell.length_b   1.000
_cell.length_c   1.000
_cell.angle_alpha   90.00
_cell.angle_beta   90.00
_cell.angle_gamma   90.00
#
_symmetry.space_group_name_H-M   'P 1'
#
loop_
_entity.id
_entity.type
_entity.pdbx_description
1 polymer ?
#
loop_
_entity_poly.entity_id
_entity_poly.type
_entity_poly.pdbx_seq_one_letter_code
_entity_poly.pdbx_strand_id
1 'polypeptide(L)'
;MKQKFRFFGRFQSKAGTGAVLALAGLLALVVCLSACGTGNNPNGTNLNGADLFVPDEGKLPPAAERELISEADVLGNYQGSTLVTMDGKQYGPYLENITINKKVSGNLFFRSPKMVYEGMPVDIGYKFEKDKNLPDTGLILTPAADGKSFSFTGKKGIMMFYAKNDTEEWEVRSNTSINGFIYKKGGTVYISFSVVYDTAAMHERFPTMPADQHKTMSSSMKNGLKQ
;
A
#
# COMPACT_ATOMS: atom_id res chain seq x y z
N MET A 1 -26.28 -5.78 60.43
CA MET A 1 -27.51 -6.58 60.71
C MET A 1 -28.53 -6.23 59.62
N LYS A 2 -29.12 -7.10 58.79
CA LYS A 2 -29.25 -8.56 58.69
C LYS A 2 -29.34 -8.93 57.20
N GLN A 3 -28.70 -10.04 56.80
CA GLN A 3 -28.95 -10.77 55.56
C GLN A 3 -30.39 -11.33 55.54
N LYS A 4 -30.98 -11.45 54.34
CA LYS A 4 -31.93 -12.51 54.02
C LYS A 4 -31.66 -13.04 52.60
N PHE A 5 -31.11 -14.26 52.54
CA PHE A 5 -31.19 -15.18 51.42
C PHE A 5 -32.43 -16.05 51.58
N ARG A 6 -33.10 -16.44 50.48
CA ARG A 6 -33.82 -17.71 50.15
C ARG A 6 -34.50 -17.50 48.77
N PHE A 7 -34.65 -18.42 47.82
CA PHE A 7 -34.17 -19.78 47.54
C PHE A 7 -34.40 -20.06 46.03
N PHE A 8 -33.72 -21.07 45.51
CA PHE A 8 -33.77 -21.60 44.14
C PHE A 8 -35.15 -22.09 43.68
N GLY A 9 -35.42 -21.96 42.37
CA GLY A 9 -36.39 -22.75 41.62
C GLY A 9 -35.77 -23.23 40.31
N ARG A 10 -35.47 -24.53 40.23
CA ARG A 10 -34.98 -25.25 39.04
C ARG A 10 -36.06 -25.32 37.96
N PHE A 11 -35.67 -25.21 36.70
CA PHE A 11 -36.31 -25.94 35.61
C PHE A 11 -35.26 -26.82 34.93
N GLN A 12 -35.29 -28.11 35.26
CA GLN A 12 -34.87 -29.18 34.36
C GLN A 12 -36.15 -29.79 33.79
N SER A 13 -36.31 -29.80 32.47
CA SER A 13 -37.20 -30.76 31.81
C SER A 13 -36.62 -31.20 30.47
N LYS A 14 -36.08 -32.42 30.52
CA LYS A 14 -36.15 -33.51 29.52
C LYS A 14 -35.80 -33.22 28.05
N ALA A 15 -34.72 -33.89 27.65
CA ALA A 15 -34.36 -34.26 26.29
C ALA A 15 -35.46 -35.05 25.58
N GLY A 16 -35.54 -34.88 24.26
CA GLY A 16 -36.27 -35.77 23.36
C GLY A 16 -36.41 -35.18 21.96
N THR A 17 -35.74 -35.81 20.99
CA THR A 17 -36.01 -35.70 19.54
C THR A 17 -35.78 -34.33 18.88
N GLY A 18 -34.52 -34.02 18.64
CA GLY A 18 -34.08 -33.02 17.65
C GLY A 18 -32.63 -33.16 17.18
N ALA A 19 -31.92 -34.18 17.66
CA ALA A 19 -30.48 -34.41 17.47
C ALA A 19 -30.09 -34.90 16.05
N VAL A 20 -30.97 -34.77 15.05
CA VAL A 20 -30.67 -35.11 13.65
C VAL A 20 -30.63 -33.86 12.75
N LEU A 21 -30.98 -32.67 13.25
CA LEU A 21 -30.92 -31.42 12.47
C LEU A 21 -29.73 -30.51 12.84
N ALA A 22 -28.96 -30.84 13.88
CA ALA A 22 -27.79 -30.06 14.28
C ALA A 22 -26.47 -30.49 13.61
N LEU A 23 -26.42 -31.67 12.96
CA LEU A 23 -25.23 -32.13 12.21
C LEU A 23 -25.23 -31.74 10.72
N ALA A 24 -26.37 -31.33 10.16
CA ALA A 24 -26.44 -30.89 8.76
C ALA A 24 -26.05 -29.40 8.57
N GLY A 25 -26.09 -28.59 9.64
CA GLY A 25 -25.70 -27.18 9.59
C GLY A 25 -24.20 -26.93 9.75
N LEU A 26 -23.43 -27.92 10.20
CA LEU A 26 -22.00 -27.78 10.48
C LEU A 26 -21.10 -28.38 9.39
N LEU A 27 -21.67 -29.05 8.38
CA LEU A 27 -20.94 -29.54 7.21
C LEU A 27 -20.93 -28.56 6.01
N ALA A 28 -21.76 -27.51 6.06
CA ALA A 28 -21.79 -26.46 5.03
C ALA A 28 -20.81 -25.30 5.29
N LEU A 29 -20.10 -25.31 6.43
CA LEU A 29 -19.11 -24.28 6.80
C LEU A 29 -17.65 -24.73 6.58
N VAL A 30 -17.45 -25.92 5.99
CA VAL A 30 -16.12 -26.50 5.69
C VAL A 30 -15.82 -26.52 4.17
N VAL A 31 -16.72 -26.02 3.31
CA VAL A 31 -16.55 -26.11 1.84
C VAL A 31 -16.40 -24.73 1.15
N CYS A 32 -16.29 -23.63 1.88
CA CYS A 32 -16.08 -22.29 1.28
C CYS A 32 -14.66 -21.71 1.43
N LEU A 33 -13.67 -22.50 1.88
CA LEU A 33 -12.28 -22.03 2.04
C LEU A 33 -11.26 -22.68 1.07
N SER A 34 -11.71 -23.39 0.03
CA SER A 34 -10.80 -24.06 -0.92
C SER A 34 -10.92 -23.57 -2.38
N ALA A 35 -11.56 -22.43 -2.61
CA ALA A 35 -11.56 -21.75 -3.92
C ALA A 35 -10.67 -20.51 -3.93
N CYS A 36 -9.45 -20.60 -3.37
CA CYS A 36 -8.33 -19.83 -3.88
C CYS A 36 -7.82 -20.59 -5.10
N GLY A 37 -8.25 -20.15 -6.29
CA GLY A 37 -7.86 -20.74 -7.56
C GLY A 37 -6.34 -20.91 -7.67
N THR A 38 -5.95 -22.16 -7.85
CA THR A 38 -4.61 -22.63 -8.18
C THR A 38 -4.19 -22.08 -9.53
N GLY A 39 -3.56 -20.90 -9.54
CA GLY A 39 -2.82 -20.41 -10.69
C GLY A 39 -1.45 -21.08 -10.74
N ASN A 40 -1.34 -22.19 -11.48
CA ASN A 40 -0.05 -22.79 -11.81
C ASN A 40 0.80 -21.78 -12.59
N ASN A 41 1.94 -21.38 -12.04
CA ASN A 41 3.03 -20.77 -12.81
C ASN A 41 4.21 -21.75 -12.80
N PRO A 42 4.55 -22.39 -13.93
CA PRO A 42 5.45 -23.55 -13.96
C PRO A 42 6.92 -23.12 -14.12
N ASN A 43 7.43 -22.20 -13.29
CA ASN A 43 8.85 -21.84 -13.29
C ASN A 43 9.32 -21.29 -11.93
N GLY A 44 9.37 -22.17 -10.92
CA GLY A 44 9.80 -21.83 -9.58
C GLY A 44 10.81 -22.82 -9.00
N THR A 45 11.98 -22.97 -9.64
CA THR A 45 13.15 -23.55 -8.99
C THR A 45 14.19 -22.45 -8.76
N ASN A 46 14.23 -21.91 -7.54
CA ASN A 46 15.43 -21.88 -6.70
C ASN A 46 15.15 -21.03 -5.45
N LEU A 47 14.94 -21.75 -4.34
CA LEU A 47 15.20 -21.26 -2.99
C LEU A 47 16.71 -21.11 -2.87
N ASN A 48 17.21 -19.87 -2.85
CA ASN A 48 18.39 -19.39 -2.11
C ASN A 48 18.73 -17.97 -2.60
N GLY A 49 18.55 -16.98 -1.72
CA GLY A 49 18.98 -15.59 -1.94
C GLY A 49 18.06 -14.77 -2.83
N ALA A 50 16.74 -14.83 -2.63
CA ALA A 50 15.77 -14.12 -3.46
C ALA A 50 15.98 -12.60 -3.35
N ASP A 51 16.61 -12.07 -4.39
CA ASP A 51 16.42 -10.73 -4.94
C ASP A 51 15.08 -10.18 -4.46
N LEU A 52 15.17 -9.13 -3.64
CA LEU A 52 14.10 -8.17 -3.48
C LEU A 52 13.66 -7.82 -4.90
N PHE A 53 12.44 -8.22 -5.24
CA PHE A 53 11.73 -7.83 -6.45
C PHE A 53 12.11 -6.39 -6.79
N VAL A 54 13.01 -6.21 -7.77
CA VAL A 54 13.23 -4.95 -8.48
C VAL A 54 12.39 -5.10 -9.74
N PRO A 55 11.11 -4.75 -9.68
CA PRO A 55 10.33 -4.72 -10.91
C PRO A 55 11.04 -3.76 -11.88
N ASP A 56 11.11 -4.16 -13.15
CA ASP A 56 11.62 -3.38 -14.28
C ASP A 56 10.63 -2.21 -14.53
N GLU A 57 10.51 -1.34 -13.53
CA GLU A 57 9.50 -0.29 -13.42
C GLU A 57 9.90 0.91 -14.23
N GLY A 58 9.29 1.00 -15.41
CA GLY A 58 9.43 2.14 -16.29
C GLY A 58 10.88 2.27 -16.76
N LYS A 59 11.21 1.71 -17.91
CA LYS A 59 12.41 2.21 -18.59
C LYS A 59 12.11 3.63 -19.03
N LEU A 60 12.93 4.59 -18.62
CA LEU A 60 12.91 5.92 -19.19
C LEU A 60 12.93 5.76 -20.72
N PRO A 61 12.02 6.43 -21.46
CA PRO A 61 12.10 6.43 -22.90
C PRO A 61 13.47 6.93 -23.38
N PRO A 62 13.92 6.53 -24.58
CA PRO A 62 15.15 7.01 -25.16
C PRO A 62 15.28 8.54 -25.08
N ALA A 63 16.49 9.04 -24.85
CA ALA A 63 16.73 10.49 -24.72
C ALA A 63 16.27 11.30 -25.96
N ALA A 64 16.26 10.67 -27.13
CA ALA A 64 15.77 11.26 -28.38
C ALA A 64 14.25 11.53 -28.37
N GLU A 65 13.49 10.76 -27.59
CA GLU A 65 12.03 10.90 -27.46
C GLU A 65 11.61 11.83 -26.31
N ARG A 66 12.57 12.24 -25.48
CA ARG A 66 12.33 13.10 -24.31
C ARG A 66 12.60 14.56 -24.64
N GLU A 67 11.81 15.42 -24.03
CA GLU A 67 11.91 16.88 -24.09
C GLU A 67 12.65 17.43 -22.87
N LEU A 68 13.16 18.66 -22.97
CA LEU A 68 13.67 19.38 -21.81
C LEU A 68 12.56 19.56 -20.78
N ILE A 69 12.91 19.41 -19.51
CA ILE A 69 11.98 19.51 -18.39
C ILE A 69 12.61 20.35 -17.28
N SER A 70 11.84 21.30 -16.76
CA SER A 70 12.22 22.12 -15.62
C SER A 70 11.63 21.58 -14.32
N GLU A 71 12.12 22.06 -13.17
CA GLU A 71 11.50 21.70 -11.89
C GLU A 71 10.04 22.18 -11.80
N ALA A 72 9.70 23.31 -12.43
CA ALA A 72 8.32 23.80 -12.47
C ALA A 72 7.39 22.84 -13.24
N ASP A 73 7.89 22.18 -14.28
CA ASP A 73 7.16 21.13 -15.01
C ASP A 73 6.91 19.89 -14.14
N VAL A 74 7.75 19.64 -13.13
CA VAL A 74 7.60 18.50 -12.20
C VAL A 74 6.50 18.73 -11.17
N LEU A 75 6.30 19.97 -10.70
CA LEU A 75 5.28 20.24 -9.68
C LEU A 75 3.86 20.13 -10.25
N GLY A 76 2.95 19.49 -9.52
CA GLY A 76 1.56 19.35 -9.92
C GLY A 76 0.91 18.07 -9.41
N ASN A 77 -0.25 17.76 -10.01
CA ASN A 77 -0.98 16.53 -9.74
C ASN A 77 -0.74 15.53 -10.87
N TYR A 78 -0.63 14.27 -10.50
CA TYR A 78 -0.47 13.15 -11.41
C TYR A 78 -1.56 12.13 -11.14
N GLN A 79 -1.96 11.41 -12.18
CA GLN A 79 -2.88 10.28 -12.05
C GLN A 79 -2.34 9.11 -12.86
N GLY A 80 -2.41 7.92 -12.30
CA GLY A 80 -1.98 6.71 -12.99
C GLY A 80 -2.57 5.45 -12.39
N SER A 81 -2.33 4.35 -13.08
CA SER A 81 -2.69 3.01 -12.63
C SER A 81 -1.53 2.41 -11.84
N THR A 82 -1.83 1.93 -10.63
CA THR A 82 -0.85 1.37 -9.71
C THR A 82 -1.17 -0.08 -9.41
N LEU A 83 -0.12 -0.90 -9.42
CA LEU A 83 -0.17 -2.30 -9.01
C LEU A 83 0.48 -2.43 -7.64
N VAL A 84 -0.14 -3.20 -6.76
CA VAL A 84 0.40 -3.49 -5.43
C VAL A 84 0.87 -4.93 -5.41
N THR A 85 2.07 -5.18 -4.89
CA THR A 85 2.59 -6.51 -4.64
C THR A 85 2.68 -6.73 -3.14
N MET A 86 2.08 -7.80 -2.64
CA MET A 86 2.07 -8.16 -1.23
C MET A 86 2.33 -9.64 -1.08
N ASP A 87 3.37 -10.01 -0.33
CA ASP A 87 3.84 -11.41 -0.17
C ASP A 87 3.97 -12.16 -1.52
N GLY A 88 4.45 -11.47 -2.55
CA GLY A 88 4.63 -12.00 -3.90
C GLY A 88 3.34 -12.12 -4.73
N LYS A 89 2.18 -11.76 -4.19
CA LYS A 89 0.91 -11.69 -4.92
C LYS A 89 0.63 -10.28 -5.39
N GLN A 90 0.05 -10.14 -6.58
CA GLN A 90 -0.24 -8.85 -7.19
C GLN A 90 -1.72 -8.50 -7.08
N TYR A 91 -1.99 -7.23 -6.83
CA TYR A 91 -3.31 -6.64 -6.62
C TYR A 91 -3.47 -5.36 -7.44
N GLY A 92 -4.72 -5.03 -7.76
CA GLY A 92 -5.07 -3.91 -8.64
C GLY A 92 -5.37 -4.36 -10.07
N PRO A 93 -5.32 -3.44 -11.05
CA PRO A 93 -4.86 -2.05 -10.94
C PRO A 93 -5.76 -1.16 -10.08
N TYR A 94 -5.14 -0.25 -9.34
CA TYR A 94 -5.81 0.81 -8.59
C TYR A 94 -5.53 2.16 -9.26
N LEU A 95 -6.55 3.02 -9.31
CA LEU A 95 -6.33 4.41 -9.71
C LEU A 95 -5.68 5.16 -8.56
N GLU A 96 -4.49 5.72 -8.78
CA GLU A 96 -3.75 6.49 -7.79
C GLU A 96 -3.54 7.92 -8.28
N ASN A 97 -3.80 8.87 -7.39
CA ASN A 97 -3.61 10.31 -7.63
C ASN A 97 -2.48 10.80 -6.75
N ILE A 98 -1.53 11.56 -7.28
CA ILE A 98 -0.34 11.99 -6.54
C ILE A 98 -0.21 13.50 -6.67
N THR A 99 0.26 14.13 -5.60
CA THR A 99 0.69 15.53 -5.64
C THR A 99 2.19 15.62 -5.35
N ILE A 100 2.92 16.30 -6.22
CA ILE A 100 4.30 16.76 -5.96
C ILE A 100 4.27 18.28 -5.93
N ASN A 101 4.64 18.88 -4.80
CA ASN A 101 4.65 20.34 -4.67
C ASN A 101 5.68 20.80 -3.63
N LYS A 102 5.89 22.10 -3.49
CA LYS A 102 6.75 22.70 -2.48
C LYS A 102 5.91 23.22 -1.32
N LYS A 103 6.36 22.99 -0.09
CA LYS A 103 5.87 23.73 1.09
C LYS A 103 6.39 25.17 1.05
N VAL A 104 5.82 26.04 1.89
CA VAL A 104 6.29 27.44 2.07
C VAL A 104 7.79 27.52 2.40
N SER A 105 8.35 26.49 3.06
CA SER A 105 9.78 26.42 3.36
C SER A 105 10.67 26.11 2.14
N GLY A 106 10.09 25.94 0.95
CA GLY A 106 10.79 25.52 -0.27
C GLY A 106 11.03 24.02 -0.38
N ASN A 107 10.76 23.24 0.67
CA ASN A 107 10.96 21.79 0.66
C ASN A 107 9.89 21.10 -0.17
N LEU A 108 10.31 20.14 -0.99
CA LEU A 108 9.42 19.27 -1.74
C LEU A 108 8.62 18.37 -0.80
N PHE A 109 7.38 18.10 -1.18
CA PHE A 109 6.62 16.98 -0.65
C PHE A 109 6.04 16.16 -1.81
N PHE A 110 5.92 14.86 -1.56
CA PHE A 110 5.17 13.90 -2.37
C PHE A 110 4.03 13.39 -1.51
N ARG A 111 2.81 13.36 -2.03
CA ARG A 111 1.66 12.76 -1.35
C ARG A 111 0.86 11.91 -2.32
N SER A 112 0.69 10.64 -1.97
CA SER A 112 -0.37 9.79 -2.48
C SER A 112 -1.43 9.67 -1.37
N PRO A 113 -2.64 10.22 -1.55
CA PRO A 113 -3.70 10.16 -0.56
C PRO A 113 -4.30 8.74 -0.53
N LYS A 114 -5.43 8.60 0.17
CA LYS A 114 -6.22 7.38 0.27
C LYS A 114 -6.36 6.61 -1.06
N MET A 115 -5.79 5.41 -1.11
CA MET A 115 -6.12 4.38 -2.10
C MET A 115 -7.12 3.39 -1.49
N VAL A 116 -8.19 3.10 -2.23
CA VAL A 116 -9.25 2.19 -1.76
C VAL A 116 -8.93 0.75 -2.13
N TYR A 117 -8.83 -0.12 -1.13
CA TYR A 117 -8.51 -1.54 -1.32
C TYR A 117 -9.70 -2.43 -0.97
N GLU A 118 -10.24 -3.17 -1.93
CA GLU A 118 -11.29 -4.15 -1.66
C GLU A 118 -10.76 -5.28 -0.75
N GLY A 119 -11.55 -5.66 0.27
CA GLY A 119 -11.21 -6.78 1.16
C GLY A 119 -10.18 -6.48 2.26
N MET A 120 -9.52 -5.32 2.24
CA MET A 120 -8.67 -4.88 3.36
C MET A 120 -9.52 -4.23 4.47
N PRO A 121 -9.09 -4.21 5.74
CA PRO A 121 -9.81 -3.53 6.83
C PRO A 121 -9.56 -2.02 6.87
N VAL A 122 -8.53 -1.54 6.18
CA VAL A 122 -8.15 -0.13 6.09
C VAL A 122 -7.87 0.24 4.64
N ASP A 123 -7.86 1.54 4.36
CA ASP A 123 -7.30 2.10 3.14
C ASP A 123 -5.95 2.74 3.46
N ILE A 124 -5.06 2.86 2.47
CA ILE A 124 -3.67 3.27 2.68
C ILE A 124 -3.33 4.40 1.70
N GLY A 125 -2.66 5.42 2.20
CA GLY A 125 -1.92 6.41 1.44
C GLY A 125 -0.52 6.54 2.03
N TYR A 126 0.31 7.39 1.43
CA TYR A 126 1.65 7.66 1.94
C TYR A 126 2.14 9.04 1.51
N LYS A 127 3.05 9.61 2.30
CA LYS A 127 3.68 10.89 1.97
C LYS A 127 5.15 10.91 2.34
N PHE A 128 5.90 11.70 1.57
CA PHE A 128 7.28 12.04 1.83
C PHE A 128 7.37 13.54 2.00
N GLU A 129 7.66 14.00 3.21
CA GLU A 129 7.94 15.41 3.49
C GLU A 129 9.22 15.54 4.32
N LYS A 130 9.90 16.68 4.16
CA LYS A 130 11.08 17.00 4.96
C LYS A 130 10.65 17.34 6.39
N ASP A 131 11.03 16.47 7.33
CA ASP A 131 11.02 16.77 8.76
C ASP A 131 12.30 17.56 9.10
N LYS A 132 12.12 18.69 9.78
CA LYS A 132 13.23 19.57 10.18
C LYS A 132 14.20 18.90 11.14
N ASN A 133 13.75 17.92 11.91
CA ASN A 133 14.53 17.21 12.91
C ASN A 133 15.17 15.92 12.38
N LEU A 134 14.80 15.48 11.16
CA LEU A 134 15.30 14.25 10.55
C LEU A 134 15.85 14.54 9.16
N PRO A 135 17.18 14.73 9.01
CA PRO A 135 17.78 15.18 7.75
C PRO A 135 17.61 14.18 6.60
N ASP A 136 17.35 12.90 6.87
CA ASP A 136 17.19 11.87 5.83
C ASP A 136 15.74 11.68 5.36
N THR A 137 14.82 12.57 5.78
CA THR A 137 13.41 12.53 5.34
C THR A 137 13.17 13.38 4.08
N GLY A 138 12.05 13.10 3.44
CA GLY A 138 11.54 13.88 2.30
C GLY A 138 11.92 13.30 0.95
N LEU A 139 11.59 14.06 -0.09
CA LEU A 139 11.85 13.71 -1.49
C LEU A 139 13.10 14.47 -1.98
N ILE A 140 14.01 13.75 -2.65
CA ILE A 140 15.17 14.31 -3.32
C ILE A 140 14.95 14.19 -4.82
N LEU A 141 14.93 15.31 -5.54
CA LEU A 141 14.91 15.36 -7.00
C LEU A 141 16.33 15.57 -7.54
N THR A 142 16.73 14.78 -8.52
CA THR A 142 18.03 14.90 -9.20
C THR A 142 17.81 15.05 -10.70
N PRO A 143 18.18 16.19 -11.31
CA PRO A 143 18.09 16.34 -12.76
C PRO A 143 19.09 15.42 -13.47
N ALA A 144 18.69 14.82 -14.57
CA ALA A 144 19.61 14.13 -15.47
C ALA A 144 20.52 15.16 -16.16
N ALA A 145 21.74 14.72 -16.54
CA ALA A 145 22.72 15.59 -17.19
C ALA A 145 22.24 16.18 -18.53
N ASP A 146 21.31 15.49 -19.21
CA ASP A 146 20.68 15.96 -20.44
C ASP A 146 19.55 16.99 -20.21
N GLY A 147 19.13 17.20 -18.95
CA GLY A 147 18.02 18.08 -18.59
C GLY A 147 16.63 17.58 -19.05
N LYS A 148 16.51 16.30 -19.43
CA LYS A 148 15.29 15.72 -20.02
C LYS A 148 14.49 14.81 -19.08
N SER A 149 14.96 14.65 -17.85
CA SER A 149 14.24 13.93 -16.80
C SER A 149 14.76 14.34 -15.43
N PHE A 150 13.95 14.08 -14.41
CA PHE A 150 14.38 14.04 -13.02
C PHE A 150 14.28 12.60 -12.52
N SER A 151 15.30 12.09 -11.83
CA SER A 151 15.12 10.96 -10.92
C SER A 151 14.74 11.47 -9.55
N PHE A 152 14.04 10.65 -8.77
CA PHE A 152 13.76 10.95 -7.38
C PHE A 152 13.88 9.76 -6.47
N THR A 153 14.21 10.06 -5.22
CA THR A 153 14.19 9.08 -4.12
C THR A 153 13.59 9.72 -2.88
N GLY A 154 12.95 8.92 -2.05
CA GLY A 154 12.50 9.34 -0.73
C GLY A 154 12.66 8.21 0.27
N LYS A 155 12.96 8.58 1.52
CA LYS A 155 13.13 7.64 2.64
C LYS A 155 12.34 8.14 3.84
N LYS A 156 12.12 7.24 4.80
CA LYS A 156 11.42 7.53 6.05
C LYS A 156 10.01 8.11 5.80
N GLY A 157 9.31 7.55 4.83
CA GLY A 157 7.96 7.96 4.45
C GLY A 157 6.96 7.78 5.58
N ILE A 158 5.92 8.60 5.58
CA ILE A 158 4.80 8.46 6.51
C ILE A 158 3.71 7.68 5.81
N MET A 159 3.30 6.56 6.39
CA MET A 159 2.11 5.84 5.96
C MET A 159 0.89 6.53 6.55
N MET A 160 -0.14 6.72 5.72
CA MET A 160 -1.41 7.31 6.10
C MET A 160 -2.45 6.20 6.01
N PHE A 161 -3.12 5.91 7.12
CA PHE A 161 -4.18 4.91 7.14
C PHE A 161 -5.52 5.59 7.32
N TYR A 162 -6.54 4.98 6.73
CA TYR A 162 -7.92 5.45 6.80
C TYR A 162 -8.81 4.28 7.19
N ALA A 163 -9.80 4.54 8.03
CA ALA A 163 -10.85 3.58 8.27
C ALA A 163 -11.69 3.44 6.98
N LYS A 164 -12.34 2.29 6.81
CA LYS A 164 -13.22 2.11 5.65
C LYS A 164 -14.33 3.15 5.64
N ASN A 165 -14.56 3.70 4.45
CA ASN A 165 -15.52 4.78 4.20
C ASN A 165 -15.23 6.10 4.96
N ASP A 166 -14.04 6.24 5.55
CA ASP A 166 -13.60 7.47 6.22
C ASP A 166 -12.67 8.30 5.33
N THR A 167 -12.62 9.61 5.56
CA THR A 167 -11.68 10.53 4.92
C THR A 167 -10.58 11.00 5.87
N GLU A 168 -10.73 10.78 7.18
CA GLU A 168 -9.72 11.13 8.17
C GLU A 168 -8.56 10.13 8.14
N GLU A 169 -7.34 10.67 8.10
CA GLU A 169 -6.10 9.89 8.14
C GLU A 169 -5.49 9.88 9.53
N TRP A 170 -4.86 8.76 9.90
CA TRP A 170 -3.85 8.76 10.93
C TRP A 170 -2.50 8.36 10.37
N GLU A 171 -1.47 9.02 10.88
CA GLU A 171 -0.11 8.90 10.39
C GLU A 171 0.69 7.88 11.19
N VAL A 172 1.47 7.07 10.48
CA VAL A 172 2.47 6.16 11.04
C VAL A 172 3.81 6.50 10.40
N ARG A 173 4.73 7.02 11.22
CA ARG A 173 6.13 7.19 10.81
C ARG A 173 6.73 5.82 10.53
N SER A 174 7.47 5.70 9.44
CA SER A 174 7.91 4.39 8.93
C SER A 174 9.20 4.52 8.13
N ASN A 175 9.82 3.40 7.78
CA ASN A 175 10.94 3.33 6.85
C ASN A 175 10.50 3.15 5.39
N THR A 176 9.23 3.42 5.07
CA THR A 176 8.71 3.39 3.70
C THR A 176 9.59 4.23 2.78
N SER A 177 9.89 3.72 1.60
CA SER A 177 10.81 4.34 0.64
C SER A 177 10.20 4.39 -0.75
N ILE A 178 10.64 5.37 -1.53
CA ILE A 178 10.20 5.57 -2.91
C ILE A 178 11.41 5.82 -3.80
N ASN A 179 11.36 5.30 -5.02
CA ASN A 179 12.27 5.67 -6.09
C ASN A 179 11.49 5.83 -7.40
N GLY A 180 11.96 6.66 -8.31
CA GLY A 180 11.27 6.87 -9.57
C GLY A 180 11.91 7.92 -10.44
N PHE A 181 11.20 8.29 -11.50
CA PHE A 181 11.61 9.33 -12.41
C PHE A 181 10.41 10.04 -13.06
N ILE A 182 10.68 11.25 -13.56
CA ILE A 182 9.74 12.15 -14.21
C ILE A 182 10.37 12.62 -15.51
N TYR A 183 9.61 12.60 -16.60
CA TYR A 183 10.09 13.03 -17.92
C TYR A 183 8.97 13.68 -18.73
N LYS A 184 9.35 14.43 -19.77
CA LYS A 184 8.41 15.05 -20.70
C LYS A 184 8.55 14.42 -22.09
N LYS A 185 7.43 14.12 -22.75
CA LYS A 185 7.37 13.56 -24.11
C LYS A 185 6.04 13.95 -24.77
N GLY A 186 6.10 14.45 -26.00
CA GLY A 186 4.90 14.85 -26.74
C GLY A 186 4.11 15.96 -26.03
N GLY A 187 4.79 16.87 -25.33
CA GLY A 187 4.16 17.92 -24.52
C GLY A 187 3.57 17.46 -23.17
N THR A 188 3.51 16.16 -22.89
CA THR A 188 2.96 15.60 -21.65
C THR A 188 4.08 15.24 -20.67
N VAL A 189 3.84 15.49 -19.38
CA VAL A 189 4.76 15.11 -18.29
C VAL A 189 4.28 13.80 -17.67
N TYR A 190 5.20 12.85 -17.54
CA TYR A 190 4.96 11.51 -17.05
C TYR A 190 5.75 11.24 -15.77
N ILE A 191 5.19 10.43 -14.89
CA ILE A 191 5.84 9.92 -13.68
C ILE A 191 5.81 8.39 -13.67
N SER A 192 6.89 7.76 -13.24
CA SER A 192 6.93 6.33 -12.90
C SER A 192 7.74 6.14 -11.62
N PHE A 193 7.28 5.25 -10.74
CA PHE A 193 7.92 5.03 -9.44
C PHE A 193 7.49 3.73 -8.80
N SER A 194 8.35 3.27 -7.87
CA SER A 194 8.12 2.17 -6.96
C SER A 194 8.12 2.67 -5.52
N VAL A 195 7.22 2.13 -4.70
CA VAL A 195 7.20 2.32 -3.24
C VAL A 195 7.42 0.98 -2.57
N VAL A 196 8.32 0.94 -1.61
CA VAL A 196 8.49 -0.21 -0.70
C VAL A 196 8.00 0.22 0.68
N TYR A 197 6.96 -0.44 1.16
CA TYR A 197 6.31 -0.12 2.43
C TYR A 197 7.03 -0.78 3.60
N ASP A 198 7.06 -0.10 4.74
CA ASP A 198 7.55 -0.66 6.00
C ASP A 198 6.47 -1.50 6.68
N THR A 199 6.48 -2.79 6.37
CA THR A 199 5.54 -3.77 6.92
C THR A 199 5.73 -3.99 8.43
N ALA A 200 6.92 -3.77 8.98
CA ALA A 200 7.15 -3.86 10.42
C ALA A 200 6.36 -2.77 11.16
N ALA A 201 6.43 -1.53 10.68
CA ALA A 201 5.61 -0.44 11.22
C ALA A 201 4.10 -0.70 11.06
N MET A 202 3.67 -1.40 10.00
CA MET A 202 2.27 -1.82 9.87
C MET A 202 1.87 -2.84 10.95
N HIS A 203 2.68 -3.87 11.17
CA HIS A 203 2.44 -4.90 12.20
C HIS A 203 2.43 -4.30 13.61
N GLU A 204 3.32 -3.36 13.92
CA GLU A 204 3.30 -2.63 15.18
C GLU A 204 1.99 -1.85 15.37
N ARG A 205 1.50 -1.22 14.30
CA ARG A 205 0.26 -0.44 14.35
C ARG A 205 -1.00 -1.31 14.43
N PHE A 206 -0.98 -2.47 13.80
CA PHE A 206 -2.09 -3.43 13.71
C PHE A 206 -1.66 -4.79 14.27
N PRO A 207 -1.52 -4.93 15.60
CA PRO A 207 -0.97 -6.14 16.23
C PRO A 207 -1.86 -7.39 16.09
N THR A 208 -3.11 -7.22 15.63
CA THR A 208 -4.02 -8.32 15.29
C THR A 208 -3.78 -8.89 13.90
N MET A 209 -2.92 -8.26 13.10
CA MET A 209 -2.51 -8.79 11.79
C MET A 209 -1.72 -10.09 12.00
N PRO A 210 -2.03 -11.18 11.27
CA PRO A 210 -1.28 -12.42 11.41
C PRO A 210 0.19 -12.22 11.09
N ALA A 211 1.08 -12.62 11.99
CA ALA A 211 2.52 -12.41 11.87
C ALA A 211 3.16 -13.08 10.62
N ASP A 212 2.46 -14.04 10.02
CA ASP A 212 2.88 -14.72 8.81
C ASP A 212 2.39 -14.06 7.51
N GLN A 213 1.58 -13.00 7.60
CA GLN A 213 1.05 -12.24 6.48
C GLN A 213 1.64 -10.82 6.40
N HIS A 214 1.54 -10.19 5.22
CA HIS A 214 1.98 -8.82 4.96
C HIS A 214 3.45 -8.63 5.34
N LYS A 215 4.32 -9.60 5.02
CA LYS A 215 5.77 -9.54 5.30
C LYS A 215 6.48 -8.62 4.33
N THR A 216 6.04 -8.63 3.07
CA THR A 216 6.52 -7.70 2.05
C THR A 216 5.35 -6.99 1.41
N MET A 217 5.52 -5.70 1.13
CA MET A 217 4.54 -4.92 0.40
C MET A 217 5.25 -3.84 -0.41
N SER A 218 4.88 -3.72 -1.69
CA SER A 218 5.33 -2.66 -2.58
C SER A 218 4.20 -2.23 -3.52
N SER A 219 4.35 -1.06 -4.13
CA SER A 219 3.45 -0.59 -5.18
C SER A 219 4.23 0.09 -6.29
N SER A 220 3.66 0.07 -7.49
CA SER A 220 4.32 0.58 -8.69
C SER A 220 3.34 1.34 -9.58
N MET A 221 3.71 2.54 -10.00
CA MET A 221 3.01 3.27 -11.06
C MET A 221 3.90 3.36 -12.29
N LYS A 222 3.33 3.08 -13.47
CA LYS A 222 3.99 3.28 -14.76
C LYS A 222 3.25 4.33 -15.56
N ASN A 223 4.00 5.31 -16.06
CA ASN A 223 3.51 6.36 -16.96
C ASN A 223 2.28 7.11 -16.41
N GLY A 224 2.25 7.43 -15.12
CA GLY A 224 1.27 8.35 -14.55
C GLY A 224 1.34 9.70 -15.27
N LEU A 225 0.18 10.27 -15.57
CA LEU A 225 0.05 11.46 -16.38
C LEU A 225 -0.15 12.68 -15.50
N LYS A 226 0.60 13.75 -15.76
CA LYS A 226 0.32 15.06 -15.19
C LYS A 226 -1.07 15.54 -15.66
N GLN A 227 -1.87 16.01 -14.73
CA GLN A 227 -3.22 16.56 -14.95
C GLN A 227 -3.19 18.07 -15.16
#